data_AF-A0A2M7QWH4-F1
#
_entry.id   AF-A0A2M7QWH4-F1
#
_cell.length_a   1.000
_cell.length_b   1.000
_cell.length_c   1.000
_cell.angle_alpha   90.00
_cell.angle_beta   90.00
_cell.angle_gamma   90.00
#
_symmetry.space_group_name_H-M   'P 1'
#
loop_
_entity.id
_entity.type
_entity.pdbx_description
1 polymer ?
#
loop_
_entity_poly.entity_id
_entity_poly.type
_entity_poly.pdbx_seq_one_letter_code
_entity_poly.pdbx_strand_id
1 'polypeptide(L)' 'RYRVKNLLLGGGVIANTALRQRFSESAKINGIKCFFPEIKLCMDNAAMVAGLAGYLYKQGARSNLNLNLEFN' A
#
# COMPACT_ATOMS: atom_id res chain seq x y z
N ARG A 1 -1.63 -16.01 16.24
CA ARG A 1 -1.12 -16.21 14.86
C ARG A 1 -2.24 -15.89 13.88
N TYR A 2 -2.07 -14.94 12.96
CA TYR A 2 -3.12 -14.53 12.02
C TYR A 2 -3.22 -15.49 10.83
N ARG A 3 -4.45 -15.86 10.40
CA ARG A 3 -4.72 -16.70 9.22
C ARG A 3 -5.16 -15.83 8.05
N VAL A 4 -4.20 -15.16 7.41
CA VAL A 4 -4.48 -14.25 6.30
C VAL A 4 -4.54 -15.00 4.97
N LYS A 5 -5.39 -14.52 4.05
CA LYS A 5 -5.53 -15.07 2.68
C LYS A 5 -4.87 -14.19 1.60
N ASN A 6 -4.56 -12.95 1.96
CA ASN A 6 -4.03 -11.94 1.04
C ASN A 6 -2.82 -11.26 1.69
N LEU A 7 -1.81 -10.97 0.86
CA LEU A 7 -0.61 -10.21 1.19
C LEU A 7 -0.49 -9.06 0.20
N LEU A 8 -0.50 -7.82 0.68
CA LEU A 8 -0.24 -6.62 -0.12
C LEU A 8 1.10 -6.04 0.31
N LEU A 9 2.01 -5.81 -0.64
CA LEU A 9 3.31 -5.21 -0.38
C LEU A 9 3.39 -3.82 -1.03
N GLY A 10 3.85 -2.83 -0.26
CA GLY A 10 4.06 -1.46 -0.72
C GLY A 10 5.39 -0.89 -0.23
N GLY A 11 5.71 0.33 -0.66
CA GLY A 11 6.96 1.04 -0.34
C GLY A 11 8.07 0.85 -1.37
N GLY A 12 9.05 1.75 -1.35
CA GLY A 12 10.09 1.84 -2.38
C GLY A 12 10.92 0.57 -2.55
N VAL A 13 11.20 -0.16 -1.47
CA VAL A 13 11.95 -1.43 -1.51
C VAL A 13 11.25 -2.48 -2.38
N ILE A 14 9.92 -2.46 -2.41
CA ILE A 14 9.11 -3.40 -3.19
C ILE A 14 9.15 -3.08 -4.70
N ALA A 15 9.76 -1.97 -5.13
CA ALA A 15 10.12 -1.76 -6.53
C ALA A 15 11.17 -2.78 -7.05
N ASN A 16 11.90 -3.46 -6.15
CA ASN A 16 12.86 -4.49 -6.51
C ASN A 16 12.18 -5.75 -7.07
N THR A 17 12.50 -6.11 -8.31
CA THR A 17 11.89 -7.23 -9.02
C THR A 17 12.23 -8.60 -8.42
N ALA A 18 13.45 -8.79 -7.92
CA ALA A 18 13.86 -10.04 -7.27
C ALA A 18 13.09 -10.28 -5.96
N LEU A 19 12.81 -9.23 -5.19
CA LEU A 19 11.96 -9.34 -3.99
C LEU A 19 10.52 -9.70 -4.38
N ARG A 20 9.94 -9.04 -5.40
CA ARG A 20 8.60 -9.36 -5.89
C ARG A 20 8.46 -10.83 -6.28
N GLN A 21 9.46 -11.37 -6.99
CA GLN A 21 9.49 -12.77 -7.38
C GLN A 21 9.49 -13.70 -6.16
N ARG A 22 10.42 -13.47 -5.22
CA ARG A 22 10.53 -14.28 -3.99
C ARG A 22 9.24 -14.27 -3.15
N PHE A 23 8.61 -13.11 -2.99
CA PHE A 23 7.33 -13.02 -2.28
C PHE A 23 6.20 -13.73 -3.02
N SER A 24 6.17 -13.65 -4.35
CA SER A 24 5.16 -14.34 -5.17
C SER A 24 5.28 -15.86 -5.06
N GLU A 25 6.50 -16.40 -5.14
CA GLU A 25 6.79 -17.83 -4.98
C GLU A 25 6.40 -18.32 -3.57
N SER A 26 6.81 -17.59 -2.54
CA SER A 26 6.47 -17.93 -1.16
C SER A 26 4.96 -17.87 -0.90
N ALA A 27 4.27 -16.84 -1.41
CA ALA A 27 2.83 -16.71 -1.28
C ALA A 27 2.09 -17.86 -1.97
N LYS A 28 2.54 -18.28 -3.16
CA LYS A 28 2.00 -19.42 -3.89
C LYS A 28 2.10 -20.72 -3.08
N ILE A 29 3.26 -21.01 -2.49
CA ILE A 29 3.49 -22.20 -1.64
C ILE A 29 2.52 -22.20 -0.45
N ASN A 30 2.23 -21.02 0.12
CA ASN A 30 1.36 -20.88 1.28
C ASN A 30 -0.12 -20.70 0.92
N GLY A 31 -0.51 -20.75 -0.35
CA GLY A 31 -1.90 -20.53 -0.78
C GLY A 31 -2.42 -19.10 -0.51
N ILE A 32 -1.53 -18.11 -0.45
CA ILE A 32 -1.84 -16.70 -0.18
C ILE A 32 -1.81 -15.92 -1.50
N LYS A 33 -2.78 -15.04 -1.73
CA LYS A 33 -2.76 -14.13 -2.87
C LYS A 33 -1.82 -12.96 -2.60
N CYS A 34 -0.87 -12.72 -3.48
CA CYS A 34 0.13 -11.66 -3.35
C CYS A 34 -0.18 -10.51 -4.32
N PHE A 35 -0.18 -9.28 -3.81
CA PHE A 35 -0.49 -8.07 -4.56
C PHE A 35 0.65 -7.06 -4.47
N PHE A 36 0.95 -6.43 -5.59
CA PHE A 36 1.94 -5.38 -5.70
C PHE A 36 1.37 -4.22 -6.51
N PRO A 37 1.66 -2.96 -6.16
CA PRO A 37 1.39 -1.83 -7.04
C PRO A 37 2.33 -1.86 -8.26
N GLU A 38 1.96 -1.12 -9.30
CA GLU A 38 2.88 -0.77 -10.39
C GLU A 38 4.16 -0.14 -9.82
N ILE A 39 5.31 -0.37 -10.46
CA ILE A 39 6.62 0.11 -9.95
C ILE A 39 6.63 1.63 -9.72
N LYS A 40 6.05 2.41 -10.65
CA LYS A 40 5.94 3.87 -10.55
C LYS A 40 5.11 4.35 -9.35
N LEU A 41 4.30 3.48 -8.75
CA LEU A 41 3.45 3.77 -7.61
C LEU A 41 4.02 3.26 -6.28
N CYS A 42 5.23 2.67 -6.27
CA CYS A 42 5.83 2.11 -5.06
C CYS A 42 6.49 3.15 -4.15
N MET A 43 7.01 4.23 -4.72
CA MET A 43 7.62 5.34 -3.99
C MET A 43 6.55 6.34 -3.57
N ASP A 44 6.89 7.25 -2.65
CA ASP A 44 5.99 8.32 -2.24
C ASP A 44 5.57 9.15 -3.46
N ASN A 45 4.26 9.24 -3.66
CA ASN A 45 3.69 9.93 -4.82
C ASN A 45 2.32 10.53 -4.50
N ALA A 46 1.94 11.58 -5.22
CA ALA A 46 0.66 12.26 -5.02
C ALA A 46 -0.55 11.36 -5.34
N ALA A 47 -0.42 10.33 -6.18
CA ALA A 47 -1.52 9.43 -6.50
C ALA A 47 -1.94 8.59 -5.28
N MET A 48 -1.00 8.21 -4.42
CA MET A 48 -1.31 7.50 -3.17
C MET A 48 -2.11 8.39 -2.21
N VAL A 49 -1.73 9.67 -2.11
CA VAL A 49 -2.41 10.68 -1.29
C VAL A 49 -3.81 10.93 -1.82
N ALA A 50 -3.96 11.15 -3.14
CA ALA A 50 -5.24 11.37 -3.79
C ALA A 50 -6.17 10.15 -3.69
N GLY A 51 -5.63 8.93 -3.85
CA GLY A 51 -6.40 7.69 -3.72
C GLY A 51 -6.98 7.52 -2.32
N LEU A 52 -6.15 7.73 -1.28
CA LEU A 52 -6.60 7.70 0.11
C LEU A 52 -7.60 8.83 0.40
N ALA A 53 -7.31 10.05 -0.04
CA ALA A 53 -8.19 11.20 0.13
C ALA A 53 -9.56 10.96 -0.53
N GLY A 54 -9.61 10.38 -1.73
CA GLY A 54 -10.86 10.06 -2.41
C GLY A 54 -11.70 9.00 -1.66
N TYR A 55 -11.04 7.99 -1.08
CA TYR A 55 -11.70 6.99 -0.24
C TYR A 55 -12.27 7.61 1.04
N LEU A 56 -11.46 8.36 1.78
CA LEU A 56 -11.87 9.08 2.99
C LEU A 56 -12.97 10.11 2.70
N TYR A 57 -12.86 10.79 1.55
CA TYR A 57 -13.82 11.81 1.15
C TYR A 57 -15.23 11.22 1.01
N LYS A 58 -15.33 10.05 0.38
CA LYS A 58 -16.58 9.29 0.23
C LYS A 58 -17.17 8.82 1.55
N GLN A 59 -16.35 8.67 2.60
CA GLN A 59 -16.80 8.33 3.95
C GLN A 59 -17.17 9.56 4.80
N GLY A 60 -17.13 10.77 4.22
CA GLY A 60 -17.45 12.01 4.92
C GLY A 60 -16.29 12.61 5.73
N ALA A 61 -15.10 11.99 5.73
CA ALA A 61 -13.95 12.53 6.45
C ALA A 61 -13.38 13.78 5.78
N ARG A 62 -13.21 14.87 6.54
CA ARG A 62 -12.63 16.15 6.10
C ARG A 62 -11.77 16.72 7.22
N SER A 63 -10.64 17.31 6.86
CA SER A 63 -9.89 18.17 7.77
C SER A 63 -10.43 19.60 7.71
N ASN A 64 -10.32 20.35 8.80
CA ASN A 64 -10.65 21.78 8.80
C ASN A 64 -9.54 22.60 8.11
N LEU A 65 -9.80 23.89 7.89
CA LEU A 65 -8.85 24.81 7.24
C LEU A 65 -7.65 25.19 8.13
N ASN A 66 -7.70 24.85 9.42
CA ASN A 66 -6.65 25.13 10.40
C ASN A 66 -5.74 23.90 10.63
N LEU A 67 -5.79 22.89 9.75
CA LEU A 67 -4.96 21.71 9.83
C LEU A 67 -3.49 22.10 9.88
N ASN A 68 -2.74 21.52 10.82
CA ASN A 68 -1.32 21.75 10.99
C ASN A 68 -0.54 20.43 10.94
N LEU A 69 0.79 20.51 10.84
CA LEU A 69 1.66 19.35 10.88
C LEU A 69 1.72 18.79 12.31
N GLU A 70 1.45 17.50 12.44
CA GLU A 70 1.69 16.74 13.66
C GLU A 70 3.02 16.00 13.50
N PHE A 71 4.01 16.36 14.32
CA PHE A 71 5.26 15.62 14.43
C PHE A 71 5.11 14.58 15.54
N ASN A 72 5.42 13.32 15.23
CA ASN A 72 5.54 12.24 16.21
C ASN A 72 7.00 12.07 16.62
#